data_AF-A0A1U7VTA3-F1
#
_entry.id   AF-A0A1U7VTA3-F1
#
_cell.length_a   1.000
_cell.length_b   1.000
_cell.length_c   1.000
_cell.angle_alpha   90.00
_cell.angle_beta   90.00
_cell.angle_gamma   90.00
#
_symmetry.space_group_name_H-M   'P 1'
#
loop_
_entity.id
_entity.type
_entity.pdbx_description
1 polymer ?
#
loop_
_entity_poly.entity_id
_entity_poly.type
_entity_poly.pdbx_seq_one_letter_code
_entity_poly.pdbx_strand_id
1 'polypeptide(L)'
;MERILISASLPEIITRHRSFWVEQVLYTLGGLENLQMAKKYYASTIDLTGGKSTRALFGICLCTSAIAQLSKGRSKEDKESSELQSLSAMALEKDYKQRAPSNLSVLSSTLRSLKI
;
A
#
# COMPACT_ATOMS: atom_id res chain seq x y z
N MET A 1 8.56 -23.60 -5.41
CA MET A 1 7.78 -22.44 -4.97
C MET A 1 6.35 -22.86 -4.60
N GLU A 2 6.16 -23.79 -3.66
CA GLU A 2 4.83 -24.42 -3.44
C GLU A 2 4.39 -24.57 -1.98
N ARG A 3 5.14 -24.03 -1.00
CA ARG A 3 4.85 -24.29 0.42
C ARG A 3 3.97 -23.27 1.14
N ILE A 4 3.45 -22.24 0.45
CA ILE A 4 2.59 -21.21 1.09
C ILE A 4 1.09 -21.52 0.90
N LEU A 5 0.72 -22.46 0.03
CA LEU A 5 -0.68 -22.75 -0.27
C LEU A 5 -1.40 -23.63 0.77
N ILE A 6 -0.69 -24.21 1.75
CA ILE A 6 -1.27 -25.22 2.66
C ILE A 6 -1.81 -24.60 3.98
N SER A 7 -1.55 -23.33 4.27
CA SER A 7 -1.96 -22.71 5.55
C SER A 7 -3.09 -21.70 5.48
N ALA A 8 -3.64 -21.39 4.30
CA ALA A 8 -4.72 -20.43 4.15
C ALA A 8 -6.02 -21.16 3.82
N SER A 9 -7.06 -20.92 4.61
CA SER A 9 -8.38 -21.50 4.38
C SER A 9 -8.96 -20.93 3.06
N LEU A 10 -9.68 -21.75 2.26
CA LEU A 10 -10.36 -21.32 1.03
C LEU A 10 -11.10 -19.96 1.13
N PRO A 11 -11.86 -19.66 2.20
CA PRO A 11 -12.49 -18.34 2.36
C PRO A 11 -11.50 -17.17 2.54
N GLU A 12 -10.34 -17.37 3.16
CA GLU A 12 -9.31 -16.32 3.27
C GLU A 12 -8.66 -16.02 1.92
N ILE A 13 -8.45 -17.03 1.08
CA ILE A 13 -7.88 -16.87 -0.26
C ILE A 13 -8.84 -16.08 -1.14
N ILE A 14 -10.14 -16.42 -1.10
CA ILE A 14 -11.18 -15.73 -1.86
C ILE A 14 -11.33 -14.28 -1.39
N THR A 15 -11.30 -14.03 -0.08
CA THR A 15 -11.39 -12.67 0.47
C THR A 15 -10.17 -11.84 0.08
N ARG A 16 -8.96 -12.41 0.17
CA ARG A 16 -7.71 -11.73 -0.20
C ARG A 16 -7.67 -11.40 -1.70
N HIS A 17 -8.12 -12.32 -2.54
CA HIS A 17 -8.23 -12.08 -3.98
C HIS A 17 -9.28 -11.00 -4.27
N ARG A 18 -10.46 -11.05 -3.64
CA ARG A 18 -11.49 -10.02 -3.83
C ARG A 18 -11.02 -8.63 -3.41
N SER A 19 -10.37 -8.49 -2.25
CA SER A 19 -9.77 -7.22 -1.81
C SER A 19 -8.72 -6.72 -2.79
N PHE A 20 -7.90 -7.62 -3.36
CA PHE A 20 -6.90 -7.27 -4.35
C PHE A 20 -7.49 -6.69 -5.65
N TRP A 21 -8.59 -7.25 -6.16
CA TRP A 21 -9.25 -6.68 -7.35
C TRP A 21 -9.92 -5.34 -7.02
N VAL A 22 -10.55 -5.24 -5.85
CA VAL A 22 -11.22 -4.00 -5.40
C VAL A 22 -10.22 -2.86 -5.21
N GLU A 23 -9.06 -3.12 -4.59
CA GLU A 23 -7.97 -2.15 -4.43
C GLU A 23 -7.46 -1.61 -5.77
N GLN A 24 -7.21 -2.49 -6.74
CA GLN A 24 -6.70 -2.08 -8.04
C GLN A 24 -7.74 -1.33 -8.87
N VAL A 25 -8.98 -1.80 -8.87
CA VAL A 25 -10.08 -1.18 -9.61
C VAL A 25 -10.36 0.23 -9.05
N LEU A 26 -10.43 0.38 -7.73
CA LEU A 26 -10.66 1.68 -7.08
C LEU A 26 -9.52 2.67 -7.34
N TYR A 27 -8.26 2.21 -7.32
CA TYR A 27 -7.11 3.05 -7.66
C TYR A 27 -7.17 3.55 -9.12
N THR A 28 -7.55 2.67 -10.06
CA THR A 28 -7.67 3.03 -11.47
C THR A 28 -8.87 3.89 -11.81
N LEU A 29 -10.00 3.74 -11.09
CA LEU A 29 -11.17 4.58 -11.28
C LEU A 29 -10.89 6.04 -10.92
N GLY A 30 -9.94 6.28 -10.02
CA GLY A 30 -9.60 7.63 -9.55
C GLY A 30 -10.76 8.29 -8.79
N GLY A 31 -10.57 9.56 -8.41
CA GLY A 31 -11.51 10.29 -7.55
C GLY A 31 -11.18 10.13 -6.06
N LEU A 32 -11.43 11.19 -5.29
CA LEU A 32 -10.98 11.30 -3.90
C LEU A 32 -11.57 10.19 -3.01
N GLU A 33 -12.86 9.92 -3.15
CA GLU A 33 -13.58 8.90 -2.37
C GLU A 33 -13.07 7.47 -2.67
N ASN A 34 -12.82 7.17 -3.95
CA ASN A 34 -12.30 5.87 -4.36
C ASN A 34 -10.87 5.65 -3.86
N LEU A 35 -10.03 6.70 -3.85
CA LEU A 35 -8.68 6.62 -3.31
C LEU A 35 -8.67 6.46 -1.78
N GLN A 36 -9.55 7.17 -1.06
CA GLN A 36 -9.71 6.99 0.38
C GLN A 36 -10.20 5.57 0.71
N MET A 37 -11.11 5.03 -0.10
CA MET A 37 -11.61 3.66 0.05
C MET A 37 -10.52 2.63 -0.27
N ALA A 38 -9.76 2.82 -1.34
CA ALA A 38 -8.61 1.98 -1.68
C ALA A 38 -7.56 1.97 -0.55
N LYS A 39 -7.24 3.14 0.02
CA LYS A 39 -6.33 3.26 1.18
C LYS A 39 -6.82 2.41 2.38
N LYS A 40 -8.11 2.43 2.68
CA LYS A 40 -8.70 1.60 3.77
C LYS A 40 -8.54 0.11 3.49
N TYR A 41 -8.79 -0.32 2.25
CA TYR A 41 -8.59 -1.73 1.88
C TYR A 41 -7.12 -2.14 1.99
N TYR A 42 -6.19 -1.30 1.53
CA TYR A 42 -4.76 -1.56 1.68
C TYR A 42 -4.32 -1.66 3.14
N ALA A 43 -4.86 -0.82 4.03
CA ALA A 43 -4.59 -0.90 5.47
C ALA A 43 -5.08 -2.23 6.06
N SER A 44 -6.32 -2.63 5.74
CA SER A 44 -6.84 -3.95 6.13
C SER A 44 -6.00 -5.10 5.58
N THR A 45 -5.49 -4.99 4.35
CA THR A 45 -4.59 -5.99 3.76
C THR A 45 -3.24 -6.03 4.49
N ILE A 46 -2.71 -4.90 4.95
CA ILE A 46 -1.50 -4.84 5.79
C ILE A 46 -1.74 -5.57 7.11
N ASP A 47 -2.88 -5.32 7.77
CA ASP A 47 -3.25 -5.98 9.03
C ASP A 47 -3.38 -7.51 8.85
N LEU A 48 -4.08 -7.94 7.79
CA LEU A 48 -4.26 -9.37 7.47
C LEU A 48 -2.95 -10.08 7.07
N THR A 49 -1.97 -9.34 6.55
CA THR A 49 -0.67 -9.91 6.14
C THR A 49 0.44 -9.68 7.16
N GLY A 50 0.14 -8.99 8.27
CA GLY A 50 1.12 -8.58 9.28
C GLY A 50 2.24 -7.72 8.68
N GLY A 51 1.93 -6.84 7.73
CA GLY A 51 2.91 -5.96 7.10
C GLY A 51 3.88 -6.62 6.12
N LYS A 52 3.63 -7.87 5.71
CA LYS A 52 4.50 -8.60 4.76
C LYS A 52 4.16 -8.35 3.29
N SER A 53 3.01 -7.74 3.01
CA SER A 53 2.58 -7.47 1.64
C SER A 53 3.25 -6.21 1.09
N THR A 54 4.34 -6.39 0.34
CA THR A 54 5.03 -5.30 -0.39
C THR A 54 4.07 -4.50 -1.27
N ARG A 55 3.08 -5.17 -1.87
CA ARG A 55 2.06 -4.52 -2.71
C ARG A 55 1.16 -3.57 -1.92
N ALA A 56 0.69 -3.99 -0.75
CA ALA A 56 -0.19 -3.17 0.07
C ALA A 56 0.54 -1.94 0.64
N LEU A 57 1.81 -2.11 1.02
CA LEU A 57 2.67 -1.01 1.46
C LEU A 57 2.87 0.04 0.34
N PHE A 58 3.13 -0.42 -0.90
CA PHE A 58 3.18 0.49 -2.06
C PHE A 58 1.83 1.15 -2.35
N GLY A 59 0.73 0.40 -2.20
CA GLY A 59 -0.63 0.89 -2.38
C GLY A 59 -0.95 2.07 -1.46
N ILE A 60 -0.58 1.99 -0.18
CA ILE A 60 -0.70 3.11 0.78
C ILE A 60 0.11 4.32 0.32
N CYS A 61 1.39 4.12 -0.06
CA CYS A 61 2.25 5.22 -0.51
C CYS A 61 1.67 5.95 -1.73
N LEU A 62 1.17 5.20 -2.71
CA LEU A 62 0.58 5.74 -3.94
C LEU A 62 -0.76 6.42 -3.69
N CYS A 63 -1.65 5.81 -2.89
CA CYS A 63 -2.95 6.39 -2.57
C CYS A 63 -2.79 7.70 -1.80
N THR A 64 -1.92 7.74 -0.79
CA THR A 64 -1.66 8.95 -0.01
C THR A 64 -1.08 10.06 -0.88
N SER A 65 -0.14 9.76 -1.78
CA SER A 65 0.39 10.74 -2.73
C SER A 65 -0.67 11.25 -3.70
N ALA A 66 -1.50 10.35 -4.26
CA ALA A 66 -2.58 10.71 -5.17
C ALA A 66 -3.66 11.57 -4.48
N ILE A 67 -4.05 11.21 -3.26
CA ILE A 67 -4.95 12.00 -2.41
C ILE A 67 -4.34 13.38 -2.16
N ALA A 68 -3.07 13.47 -1.80
CA ALA A 68 -2.39 14.75 -1.57
C ALA A 68 -2.32 15.65 -2.83
N GLN A 69 -2.19 15.06 -4.02
CA GLN A 69 -2.29 15.83 -5.27
C GLN A 69 -3.70 16.35 -5.52
N LEU A 70 -4.73 15.52 -5.25
CA LEU A 70 -6.13 15.86 -5.52
C LEU A 70 -6.76 16.75 -4.45
N SER A 71 -6.28 16.69 -3.21
CA SER A 71 -6.76 17.48 -2.07
C SER A 71 -6.09 18.85 -1.94
N LYS A 72 -5.16 19.19 -2.85
CA LYS A 72 -4.39 20.43 -2.83
C LYS A 72 -5.32 21.65 -2.89
N GLY A 73 -5.60 22.24 -1.73
CA GLY A 73 -6.53 23.37 -1.55
C GLY A 73 -7.65 23.14 -0.52
N ARG A 74 -7.85 21.90 -0.04
CA ARG A 74 -8.89 21.55 0.95
C ARG A 74 -8.20 20.94 2.18
N SER A 75 -7.76 21.82 3.09
CA SER A 75 -6.99 21.48 4.30
C SER A 75 -7.73 20.59 5.30
N LYS A 76 -6.94 19.84 6.09
CA LYS A 76 -7.26 19.06 7.32
C LYS A 76 -7.60 17.57 7.15
N GLU A 77 -6.72 16.84 6.50
CA GLU A 77 -6.51 15.41 6.69
C GLU A 77 -4.99 15.25 6.46
N ASP A 78 -4.16 14.60 7.26
CA ASP A 78 -4.40 13.41 8.08
C ASP A 78 -3.02 13.06 8.69
N LYS A 79 -2.76 13.38 9.97
CA LYS A 79 -1.48 13.03 10.63
C LYS A 79 -1.28 11.51 10.63
N GLU A 80 -2.36 10.76 10.83
CA GLU A 80 -2.36 9.29 10.78
C GLU A 80 -2.07 8.77 9.37
N SER A 81 -2.53 9.44 8.30
CA SER A 81 -2.10 9.12 6.92
C SER A 81 -0.61 9.26 6.74
N SER A 82 -0.04 10.34 7.27
CA SER A 82 1.37 10.65 7.11
C SER A 82 2.21 9.64 7.89
N GLU A 83 1.75 9.23 9.07
CA GLU A 83 2.38 8.18 9.89
C GLU A 83 2.29 6.81 9.20
N LEU A 84 1.10 6.38 8.75
CA LEU A 84 0.94 5.11 8.03
C LEU A 84 1.76 5.07 6.74
N GLN A 85 1.86 6.19 6.02
CA GLN A 85 2.69 6.30 4.82
C GLN A 85 4.18 6.16 5.17
N SER A 86 4.66 6.85 6.20
CA SER A 86 6.05 6.76 6.66
C SER A 86 6.39 5.34 7.15
N LEU A 87 5.53 4.72 7.96
CA LEU A 87 5.67 3.34 8.41
C LEU A 87 5.72 2.36 7.23
N SER A 88 4.89 2.59 6.21
CA SER A 88 4.87 1.76 5.00
C SER A 88 6.17 1.91 4.20
N ALA A 89 6.69 3.13 4.06
CA ALA A 89 7.96 3.39 3.40
C ALA A 89 9.15 2.73 4.12
N MET A 90 9.22 2.83 5.45
CA MET A 90 10.25 2.16 6.24
C MET A 90 10.18 0.64 6.13
N ALA A 91 8.97 0.07 6.15
CA ALA A 91 8.76 -1.36 5.96
C ALA A 91 9.23 -1.82 4.58
N LEU A 92 8.95 -1.04 3.52
CA LEU A 92 9.45 -1.29 2.17
C LEU A 92 10.98 -1.24 2.10
N GLU A 93 11.61 -0.21 2.67
CA GLU A 93 13.07 -0.12 2.67
C GLU A 93 13.72 -1.30 3.39
N LYS A 94 13.17 -1.71 4.53
CA LYS A 94 13.66 -2.88 5.29
C LYS A 94 13.53 -4.16 4.46
N ASP A 95 12.40 -4.36 3.80
CA ASP A 95 12.15 -5.55 2.98
C ASP A 95 13.09 -5.60 1.76
N TYR A 96 13.29 -4.47 1.09
CA TYR A 96 14.22 -4.36 -0.05
C TYR A 96 15.68 -4.52 0.36
N LYS A 97 16.10 -3.98 1.52
CA LYS A 97 17.45 -4.22 2.08
C LYS A 97 17.76 -5.71 2.24
N GLN A 98 16.76 -6.50 2.64
CA GLN A 98 16.94 -7.93 2.87
C GLN A 98 16.79 -8.79 1.62
N ARG A 99 15.82 -8.47 0.75
CA ARG A 99 15.47 -9.34 -0.39
C ARG A 99 16.05 -8.88 -1.73
N ALA A 100 16.25 -7.58 -1.92
CA ALA A 100 16.63 -7.01 -3.21
C ALA A 100 17.47 -5.72 -3.04
N PRO A 101 18.68 -5.81 -2.46
CA PRO A 101 19.50 -4.65 -2.15
C PRO A 101 19.92 -3.85 -3.39
N SER A 102 20.01 -4.50 -4.56
CA SER A 102 20.29 -3.84 -5.85
C SER A 102 19.22 -2.83 -6.28
N ASN A 103 17.98 -3.00 -5.81
CA ASN A 103 16.84 -2.18 -6.22
C ASN A 103 16.50 -1.09 -5.19
N LEU A 104 17.28 -0.98 -4.12
CA LEU A 104 17.07 -0.05 -3.02
C LEU A 104 17.25 1.41 -3.48
N SER A 105 18.22 1.67 -4.36
CA SER A 105 18.42 2.99 -4.96
C SER A 105 17.20 3.43 -5.77
N VAL A 106 16.63 2.52 -6.56
CA VAL A 106 15.41 2.77 -7.34
C VAL A 106 14.25 3.07 -6.40
N LEU A 107 14.00 2.22 -5.41
CA LEU A 107 12.94 2.42 -4.40
C LEU A 107 13.05 3.78 -3.71
N SER A 108 14.23 4.14 -3.23
CA SER A 108 14.44 5.42 -2.54
C SER A 108 14.19 6.62 -3.46
N SER A 109 14.49 6.47 -4.75
CA SER A 109 14.23 7.50 -5.75
C SER A 109 12.73 7.65 -6.04
N THR A 110 11.99 6.54 -6.11
CA THR A 110 10.53 6.56 -6.26
C THR A 110 9.83 7.16 -5.05
N LEU A 111 10.21 6.77 -3.82
CA LEU A 111 9.62 7.33 -2.60
C LEU A 111 9.82 8.85 -2.55
N ARG A 112 11.03 9.32 -2.85
CA ARG A 112 11.33 10.76 -2.94
C ARG A 112 10.48 11.48 -3.98
N SER A 113 10.25 10.87 -5.15
CA SER A 113 9.39 11.45 -6.20
C SER A 113 7.94 11.60 -5.77
N LEU A 114 7.48 10.73 -4.86
CA LEU A 114 6.14 10.75 -4.26
C LEU A 114 6.04 11.70 -3.07
N LYS A 115 7.11 12.46 -2.76
CA LYS A 115 7.22 13.36 -1.59
C LYS A 115 7.03 12.62 -0.26
N ILE A 116 7.57 11.41 -0.20
CA ILE A 116 7.63 10.55 0.99
C ILE A 116 9.06 10.57 1.53
#